data_AF-A0A081D6V4-F1
#
_entry.id   AF-A0A081D6V4-F1
#
_cell.length_a   1.000
_cell.length_b   1.000
_cell.length_c   1.000
_cell.angle_alpha   90.00
_cell.angle_beta   90.00
_cell.angle_gamma   90.00
#
_symmetry.space_group_name_H-M   'P 1'
#
loop_
_entity.id
_entity.type
_entity.pdbx_description
1 polymer ?
#
loop_
_entity_poly.entity_id
_entity_poly.type
_entity_poly.pdbx_seq_one_letter_code
_entity_poly.pdbx_strand_id
1 'polypeptide(L)'
;MSLSIFGIHYLIVDHPTIPLWKTYSFLGVAAFITVSALKYVFGLVPDKLGFAFLALVFIKFGIVLIMFPELITGPSLSKVEVLGFLIPYFIFLFLEAAIVIKWLNQN
;
A
#
# COMPACT_ATOMS: atom_id res chain seq x y z
N MET A 1 9.41 -9.38 5.16
CA MET A 1 8.05 -9.95 5.16
C MET A 1 7.29 -9.74 3.83
N SER A 2 7.92 -9.19 2.76
CA SER A 2 7.29 -9.07 1.43
C SER A 2 7.63 -10.22 0.46
N LEU A 3 8.74 -10.95 0.68
CA LEU A 3 9.20 -12.03 -0.22
C LEU A 3 8.27 -13.24 -0.27
N SER A 4 7.71 -13.67 0.86
CA SER A 4 6.84 -14.86 0.91
C SER A 4 5.50 -14.63 0.19
N ILE A 5 4.94 -13.42 0.32
CA ILE A 5 3.70 -13.04 -0.37
C ILE A 5 3.97 -12.87 -1.86
N PHE A 6 5.11 -12.27 -2.23
CA PHE A 6 5.55 -12.16 -3.62
C PHE A 6 5.72 -13.54 -4.28
N GLY A 7 6.31 -14.51 -3.58
CA GLY A 7 6.53 -15.86 -4.10
C GLY A 7 5.23 -16.62 -4.37
N ILE A 8 4.25 -16.54 -3.45
CA ILE A 8 2.92 -17.15 -3.66
C ILE A 8 2.19 -16.46 -4.83
N HIS A 9 2.30 -15.15 -4.92
CA HIS A 9 1.67 -14.37 -5.98
C HIS A 9 2.24 -14.70 -7.37
N TYR A 10 3.56 -14.87 -7.46
CA TYR A 10 4.26 -15.22 -8.69
C TYR A 10 3.82 -16.59 -9.24
N LEU A 11 3.44 -17.53 -8.38
CA LEU A 11 2.98 -18.86 -8.78
C LEU A 11 1.52 -18.90 -9.26
N ILE A 12 0.73 -17.86 -8.98
CA ILE A 12 -0.72 -17.82 -9.27
C ILE A 12 -1.02 -17.00 -10.53
N VAL A 13 -0.18 -16.01 -10.86
CA VAL A 13 -0.43 -15.07 -11.96
C VAL A 13 0.60 -15.29 -13.06
N ASP A 14 0.25 -16.12 -14.04
CA ASP A 14 0.99 -16.25 -15.29
C ASP A 14 0.77 -15.00 -16.14
N HIS A 15 1.86 -14.29 -16.47
CA HIS A 15 1.90 -13.09 -17.34
C HIS A 15 0.99 -11.92 -16.91
N PRO A 16 1.24 -11.26 -15.75
CA PRO A 16 0.44 -10.13 -15.32
C PRO A 16 0.63 -8.89 -16.22
N THR A 17 -0.48 -8.23 -16.59
CA THR A 17 -0.44 -6.93 -17.29
C THR A 17 0.27 -5.84 -16.45
N ILE A 18 0.15 -5.90 -15.13
CA ILE A 18 0.90 -5.04 -14.19
C ILE A 18 2.05 -5.85 -13.60
N PRO A 19 3.32 -5.50 -13.89
CA PRO A 19 4.45 -6.25 -13.37
C PRO A 19 4.45 -6.30 -11.83
N LEU A 20 4.46 -7.51 -11.26
CA LEU A 20 4.41 -7.72 -9.81
C LEU A 20 5.54 -6.97 -9.10
N TRP A 21 6.76 -6.97 -9.64
CA TRP A 21 7.89 -6.26 -9.04
C TRP A 21 7.64 -4.74 -8.94
N LYS A 22 6.94 -4.13 -9.92
CA LYS A 22 6.56 -2.70 -9.92
C LYS A 22 5.59 -2.44 -8.77
N THR A 23 4.58 -3.29 -8.61
CA THR A 23 3.60 -3.22 -7.52
C THR A 23 4.26 -3.31 -6.15
N TYR A 24 5.04 -4.37 -5.89
CA TYR A 24 5.62 -4.58 -4.56
C TYR A 24 6.71 -3.55 -4.22
N SER A 25 7.48 -3.10 -5.21
CA SER A 25 8.47 -2.02 -5.00
C SER A 25 7.79 -0.71 -4.66
N PHE A 26 6.72 -0.35 -5.40
CA PHE A 26 5.90 0.82 -5.10
C PHE A 26 5.30 0.73 -3.69
N LEU A 27 4.65 -0.38 -3.35
CA LEU A 27 4.02 -0.57 -2.03
C LEU A 27 5.04 -0.50 -0.89
N GLY A 28 6.22 -1.10 -1.08
CA GLY A 28 7.32 -1.05 -0.11
C GLY A 28 7.82 0.37 0.14
N VAL A 29 8.11 1.12 -0.92
CA VAL A 29 8.56 2.53 -0.82
C VAL A 29 7.46 3.40 -0.23
N ALA A 30 6.23 3.28 -0.73
CA ALA A 30 5.09 4.05 -0.25
C ALA A 30 4.85 3.77 1.24
N ALA A 31 4.92 2.51 1.68
CA ALA A 31 4.78 2.16 3.09
C ALA A 31 5.90 2.70 3.96
N PHE A 32 7.14 2.64 3.50
CA PHE A 32 8.27 3.23 4.20
C PHE A 32 8.09 4.75 4.40
N ILE A 33 7.68 5.46 3.35
CA ILE A 33 7.41 6.91 3.40
C ILE A 33 6.27 7.21 4.38
N THR A 34 5.14 6.51 4.27
CA THR A 34 3.97 6.72 5.12
C THR A 34 4.30 6.46 6.59
N VAL A 35 4.94 5.33 6.93
CA VAL A 35 5.31 5.00 8.32
C VAL A 35 6.32 6.01 8.86
N SER A 36 7.29 6.46 8.05
CA SER A 36 8.27 7.48 8.46
C SER A 36 7.62 8.84 8.73
N ALA A 37 6.72 9.28 7.84
CA ALA A 37 5.95 10.50 8.03
C ALA A 37 5.07 10.43 9.29
N LEU A 38 4.42 9.29 9.53
CA LEU A 38 3.60 9.08 10.73
C LEU A 38 4.42 9.07 12.01
N LYS A 39 5.60 8.44 11.99
CA LYS A 39 6.53 8.49 13.12
C LYS A 39 6.93 9.94 13.45
N TYR A 40 7.17 10.75 12.42
CA TYR A 40 7.47 12.17 12.59
C TYR A 40 6.28 12.93 13.19
N VAL A 41 5.06 12.72 12.66
CA VAL A 41 3.83 13.32 13.20
C VAL A 41 3.58 12.90 14.64
N PHE A 42 3.80 11.63 15.00
CA PHE A 42 3.66 11.13 16.37
C PHE A 42 4.57 11.87 17.36
N GLY A 43 5.79 12.22 16.95
CA GLY A 43 6.72 13.00 17.78
C GLY A 43 6.34 14.47 17.96
N LEU A 44 5.47 15.01 17.09
CA LEU A 44 5.05 16.42 17.14
C LEU A 44 3.65 16.61 17.73
N VAL A 45 2.67 15.86 17.21
CA VAL A 45 1.24 15.99 17.51
C VAL A 45 0.58 14.60 17.51
N PRO A 46 0.83 13.77 18.55
CA PRO A 46 0.37 12.37 18.60
C PRO A 46 -1.16 12.25 18.48
N ASP A 47 -1.92 13.21 19.02
CA ASP A 47 -3.38 13.23 18.98
C ASP A 47 -3.96 13.39 17.56
N LYS A 48 -3.14 13.79 16.58
CA LYS A 48 -3.53 13.95 15.17
C LYS A 48 -3.05 12.80 14.28
N LEU A 49 -2.44 11.77 14.85
CA LEU A 49 -1.83 10.68 14.09
C LEU A 49 -2.86 9.92 13.22
N GLY A 50 -4.07 9.67 13.73
CA GLY A 50 -5.14 9.03 12.95
C GLY A 50 -5.58 9.84 11.73
N PHE A 51 -5.67 11.17 11.87
CA PHE A 51 -5.99 12.06 10.76
C PHE A 51 -4.84 12.14 9.74
N ALA A 52 -3.60 12.19 10.22
CA ALA A 52 -2.42 12.15 9.35
C ALA A 52 -2.34 10.83 8.56
N PHE A 53 -2.67 9.70 9.19
CA PHE A 53 -2.76 8.41 8.50
C PHE A 53 -3.80 8.45 7.39
N LEU A 54 -5.02 8.91 7.68
CA LEU A 54 -6.08 9.01 6.68
C LEU A 54 -5.67 9.90 5.50
N ALA A 55 -5.08 11.07 5.76
CA ALA A 55 -4.61 11.97 4.72
C ALA A 55 -3.53 11.33 3.82
N LEU A 56 -2.56 10.63 4.41
CA LEU A 56 -1.50 9.93 3.67
C LEU A 56 -2.05 8.75 2.85
N VAL A 57 -3.09 8.06 3.34
CA VAL A 57 -3.76 7.00 2.59
C VAL A 57 -4.47 7.57 1.36
N PHE A 58 -5.17 8.69 1.48
CA PHE A 58 -5.76 9.38 0.32
C PHE A 58 -4.72 9.80 -0.71
N ILE A 59 -3.60 10.38 -0.26
CA ILE A 59 -2.49 10.75 -1.15
C ILE A 59 -1.91 9.51 -1.83
N LYS A 60 -1.66 8.43 -1.08
CA LYS A 60 -1.15 7.16 -1.62
C LYS A 60 -2.10 6.59 -2.69
N PHE A 61 -3.40 6.63 -2.45
CA PHE A 61 -4.40 6.20 -3.42
C PHE A 61 -4.36 7.05 -4.69
N GLY A 62 -4.26 8.37 -4.58
CA GLY A 62 -4.09 9.27 -5.73
C GLY A 62 -2.82 8.94 -6.53
N ILE A 63 -1.70 8.68 -5.86
CA ILE A 63 -0.44 8.29 -6.52
C ILE A 63 -0.58 6.95 -7.23
N VAL A 64 -1.29 5.97 -6.64
CA VAL A 64 -1.58 4.69 -7.30
C VAL A 64 -2.29 4.91 -8.63
N LEU A 65 -3.33 5.74 -8.66
CA LEU A 65 -4.09 6.04 -9.87
C LEU A 65 -3.22 6.68 -10.98
N ILE A 66 -2.22 7.47 -10.60
CA ILE A 66 -1.28 8.11 -11.54
C ILE A 66 -0.19 7.14 -12.01
N MET A 67 0.37 6.33 -11.12
CA MET A 67 1.50 5.43 -11.39
C MET A 67 1.09 4.12 -12.07
N PHE A 68 -0.17 3.73 -11.88
CA PHE A 68 -0.78 2.52 -12.42
C PHE A 68 -2.05 2.89 -13.21
N PRO A 69 -1.92 3.66 -14.31
CA PRO A 69 -3.07 4.05 -15.13
C PRO A 69 -3.81 2.83 -15.71
N GLU A 70 -3.14 1.68 -15.81
CA GLU A 70 -3.72 0.42 -16.24
C GLU A 70 -4.96 0.04 -15.40
N LEU A 71 -5.00 0.43 -14.11
CA LEU A 71 -6.13 0.21 -13.21
C LEU A 71 -7.40 0.98 -13.61
N ILE A 72 -7.28 2.04 -14.41
CA ILE A 72 -8.37 2.95 -14.79
C ILE A 72 -8.67 2.87 -16.28
N THR A 73 -7.63 2.84 -17.12
CA THR A 73 -7.73 3.01 -18.57
C THR A 73 -7.29 1.77 -19.37
N GLY A 74 -6.82 0.71 -18.71
CA GLY A 74 -6.37 -0.50 -19.39
C GLY A 74 -7.50 -1.24 -20.11
N PRO A 75 -7.22 -2.01 -21.17
CA PRO A 75 -8.18 -2.97 -21.72
C PRO A 75 -8.65 -3.87 -20.57
N SER A 76 -9.94 -4.22 -20.54
CA SER A 76 -10.65 -4.87 -19.42
C SER A 76 -9.75 -5.79 -18.59
N LEU A 77 -9.10 -5.23 -17.56
CA LEU A 77 -8.25 -6.01 -16.67
C LEU A 77 -9.13 -7.13 -16.12
N SER A 78 -8.62 -8.35 -16.17
CA SER A 78 -9.34 -9.46 -15.56
C SER A 78 -9.50 -9.17 -14.06
N LYS A 79 -10.58 -9.69 -13.47
CA LYS A 79 -10.79 -9.56 -12.01
C LYS A 79 -9.58 -10.08 -11.22
N VAL A 80 -8.87 -11.06 -11.77
CA VAL A 80 -7.65 -11.65 -11.18
C VAL A 80 -6.52 -10.62 -11.13
N GLU A 81 -6.30 -9.85 -12.18
CA GLU A 81 -5.24 -8.83 -12.24
C GLU A 81 -5.52 -7.65 -11.30
N VAL A 82 -6.78 -7.21 -11.23
CA VAL A 82 -7.18 -6.17 -10.28
C VAL A 82 -6.95 -6.64 -8.83
N LEU A 83 -7.35 -7.88 -8.52
CA LEU A 83 -7.09 -8.48 -7.21
C LEU A 83 -5.59 -8.67 -6.94
N GLY A 84 -4.81 -8.94 -7.98
CA GLY A 84 -3.35 -9.03 -7.90
C GLY A 84 -2.67 -7.71 -7.55
N PHE A 85 -3.29 -6.57 -7.80
CA PHE A 85 -2.82 -5.29 -7.25
C PHE A 85 -3.42 -5.00 -5.87
N LEU A 86 -4.73 -5.20 -5.74
CA LEU A 86 -5.52 -4.74 -4.62
C LEU A 86 -5.25 -5.53 -3.32
N ILE A 87 -5.06 -6.85 -3.41
CA ILE A 87 -4.76 -7.69 -2.24
C ILE A 87 -3.43 -7.27 -1.60
N PRO A 88 -2.31 -7.17 -2.33
CA PRO A 88 -1.07 -6.62 -1.77
C PRO A 88 -1.25 -5.22 -1.19
N TYR A 89 -1.95 -4.32 -1.90
CA TYR A 89 -2.20 -2.96 -1.41
C TYR A 89 -2.87 -2.94 -0.03
N PHE A 90 -3.95 -3.72 0.15
CA PHE A 90 -4.65 -3.79 1.43
C PHE A 90 -3.81 -4.43 2.53
N ILE A 91 -3.00 -5.45 2.22
CA ILE A 91 -2.11 -6.05 3.22
C ILE A 91 -1.13 -5.00 3.76
N PHE A 92 -0.51 -4.21 2.89
CA PHE A 92 0.37 -3.12 3.33
C PHE A 92 -0.40 -2.07 4.13
N LEU A 93 -1.59 -1.67 3.67
CA LEU A 93 -2.44 -0.71 4.36
C LEU A 93 -2.82 -1.17 5.78
N PHE A 94 -3.19 -2.44 5.95
CA PHE A 94 -3.51 -3.01 7.26
C PHE A 94 -2.29 -3.03 8.19
N LEU A 95 -1.11 -3.35 7.66
CA LEU A 95 0.13 -3.30 8.44
C LEU A 95 0.43 -1.88 8.92
N GLU A 96 0.26 -0.87 8.06
CA GLU A 96 0.44 0.53 8.43
C GLU A 96 -0.58 0.98 9.48
N ALA A 97 -1.85 0.62 9.31
CA ALA A 97 -2.89 0.90 10.28
C ALA A 97 -2.60 0.23 11.64
N ALA A 98 -2.13 -1.01 11.65
CA ALA A 98 -1.75 -1.70 12.88
C ALA A 98 -0.59 -1.01 13.61
N ILE A 99 0.41 -0.49 12.88
CA ILE A 99 1.49 0.31 13.46
C ILE A 99 0.94 1.58 14.10
N VAL A 100 0.03 2.29 13.42
CA VAL A 100 -0.60 3.51 13.93
C VAL A 100 -1.43 3.24 15.19
N ILE A 101 -2.27 2.20 15.17
CA ILE A 101 -3.08 1.80 16.32
C ILE A 101 -2.17 1.46 17.51
N LYS A 102 -1.06 0.78 17.26
CA LYS A 102 -0.07 0.48 18.30
C LYS A 102 0.50 1.76 18.92
N TRP A 103 0.85 2.77 18.13
CA TRP A 103 1.37 4.04 18.64
C TRP A 103 0.30 4.85 19.39
N LEU A 104 -0.94 4.86 18.89
CA LEU A 104 -2.07 5.53 19.57
C LEU A 104 -2.37 4.91 20.93
N ASN A 105 -2.27 3.58 21.06
CA ASN A 105 -2.54 2.86 22.31
C ASN A 105 -1.33 2.81 23.27
N GLN A 106 -0.18 3.33 22.85
CA GLN A 106 1.03 3.49 23.69
C GLN A 106 1.14 4.90 24.29
N ASN A 107 0.21 5.79 23.93
CA ASN A 107 -0.01 7.08 24.58
C ASN A 107 -0.97 6.91 25.77
#